data_AF-A0A0S1Y2I7-F1
#
_entry.id   AF-A0A0S1Y2I7-F1
#
_cell.length_a   1.000
_cell.length_b   1.000
_cell.length_c   1.000
_cell.angle_alpha   90.00
_cell.angle_beta   90.00
_cell.angle_gamma   90.00
#
_symmetry.space_group_name_H-M   'P 1'
#
loop_
_entity.id
_entity.type
_entity.pdbx_description
1 polymer ?
#
loop_
_entity_poly.entity_id
_entity_poly.type
_entity_poly.pdbx_seq_one_letter_code
_entity_poly.pdbx_strand_id
1 'polypeptide(L)'
;MPERKTVARATRDKKEGKSASTQAGEFVKEQVDRAHAGKGAARSTKQAIAIGLSEARRAGVKVPAKKAGSTATKRTAADRSAAAKKAARTRAANKKAHAASHH
;
A
#
# COMPACT_ATOMS: atom_id res chain seq x y z
N MET A 1 3.60 7.94 2.31
CA MET A 1 4.63 8.87 1.83
C MET A 1 5.79 8.73 2.80
N PRO A 2 7.00 8.42 2.32
CA PRO A 2 8.14 8.10 3.16
C PRO A 2 8.65 9.34 3.89
N GLU A 3 9.25 9.16 5.05
CA GLU A 3 9.84 10.27 5.78
C GLU A 3 11.04 10.89 5.04
N ARG A 4 11.24 12.21 5.21
CA ARG A 4 12.37 12.93 4.60
C ARG A 4 13.73 12.30 4.94
N LYS A 5 13.86 11.77 6.17
CA LYS A 5 15.05 11.05 6.64
C LYS A 5 15.39 9.84 5.77
N THR A 6 14.37 9.12 5.30
CA THR A 6 14.56 7.91 4.49
C THR A 6 14.99 8.23 3.09
N VAL A 7 14.41 9.27 2.49
CA VAL A 7 14.85 9.79 1.18
C VAL A 7 16.31 10.27 1.27
N ALA A 8 16.68 10.95 2.35
CA ALA A 8 18.06 11.39 2.56
C ALA A 8 19.05 10.20 2.67
N ARG A 9 18.69 9.15 3.42
CA ARG A 9 19.52 7.92 3.52
C ARG A 9 19.66 7.23 2.17
N ALA A 10 18.56 7.03 1.44
CA ALA A 10 18.62 6.46 0.09
C ALA A 10 19.44 7.30 -0.89
N THR A 11 19.38 8.64 -0.77
CA THR A 11 20.21 9.56 -1.57
C THR A 11 21.68 9.45 -1.22
N ARG A 12 22.02 9.30 0.07
CA ARG A 12 23.39 9.06 0.51
C ARG A 12 23.91 7.74 -0.03
N ASP A 13 23.14 6.67 0.07
CA ASP A 13 23.50 5.37 -0.50
C ASP A 13 23.75 5.44 -2.01
N LYS A 14 22.96 6.24 -2.73
CA LYS A 14 23.20 6.52 -4.15
C LYS A 14 24.52 7.26 -4.38
N LYS A 15 24.84 8.27 -3.56
CA LYS A 15 26.12 9.01 -3.63
C LYS A 15 27.32 8.12 -3.33
N GLU A 16 27.15 7.17 -2.42
CA GLU A 16 28.14 6.15 -2.08
C GLU A 16 28.24 5.03 -3.14
N GLY A 17 27.50 5.12 -4.25
CA GLY A 17 27.53 4.14 -5.34
C GLY A 17 26.87 2.81 -5.02
N LYS A 18 26.08 2.73 -3.94
CA LYS A 18 25.40 1.49 -3.54
C LYS A 18 24.30 1.09 -4.51
N SER A 19 24.03 -0.21 -4.54
CA SER A 19 23.01 -0.82 -5.39
C SER A 19 21.59 -0.25 -5.17
N ALA A 20 20.73 -0.36 -6.18
CA ALA A 20 19.34 0.07 -6.08
C ALA A 20 18.53 -0.71 -5.02
N SER A 21 18.86 -1.98 -4.77
CA SER A 21 18.23 -2.77 -3.71
C SER A 21 18.62 -2.27 -2.32
N THR A 22 19.87 -1.84 -2.13
CA THR A 22 20.31 -1.20 -0.88
C THR A 22 19.58 0.11 -0.64
N GLN A 23 19.52 0.98 -1.64
CA GLN A 23 18.77 2.25 -1.56
C GLN A 23 17.28 2.02 -1.24
N ALA A 24 16.68 0.98 -1.83
CA ALA A 24 15.29 0.61 -1.58
C ALA A 24 15.08 0.00 -0.18
N GLY A 25 16.12 -0.64 0.38
CA GLY A 25 16.14 -1.21 1.71
C GLY A 25 15.82 -0.18 2.80
N GLU A 26 16.25 1.06 2.62
CA GLU A 26 15.94 2.17 3.53
C GLU A 26 14.42 2.40 3.70
N PHE A 27 13.67 2.31 2.60
CA PHE A 27 12.21 2.44 2.60
C PHE A 27 11.51 1.21 3.17
N VAL A 28 12.03 0.02 2.86
CA VAL A 28 11.50 -1.23 3.41
C VAL A 28 11.68 -1.26 4.93
N LYS A 29 12.86 -0.90 5.42
CA LYS A 29 13.17 -0.85 6.84
C LYS A 29 12.25 0.12 7.58
N GLU A 30 12.08 1.35 7.06
CA GLU A 30 11.14 2.32 7.66
C GLU A 30 9.73 1.74 7.77
N GLN A 31 9.22 1.10 6.72
CA GLN A 31 7.86 0.57 6.72
C GLN A 31 7.69 -0.63 7.64
N VAL A 32 8.72 -1.47 7.80
CA VAL A 32 8.72 -2.57 8.78
C VAL A 32 8.74 -2.00 10.20
N ASP A 33 9.62 -1.04 10.48
CA ASP A 33 9.72 -0.39 11.79
C ASP A 33 8.38 0.27 12.18
N ARG A 34 7.72 0.94 11.24
CA ARG A 34 6.38 1.52 11.45
C ARG A 34 5.30 0.48 11.67
N ALA A 35 5.36 -0.66 10.98
CA ALA A 35 4.42 -1.75 11.17
C ALA A 35 4.55 -2.36 12.58
N HIS A 36 5.79 -2.61 13.04
CA HIS A 36 6.06 -3.09 14.40
C HIS A 36 5.65 -2.07 15.48
N ALA A 37 5.82 -0.78 15.20
CA ALA A 37 5.36 0.28 16.10
C ALA A 37 3.82 0.48 16.11
N GLY A 38 3.07 -0.20 15.24
CA GLY A 38 1.63 0.02 15.07
C GLY A 38 1.27 1.36 14.42
N LYS A 39 2.24 2.06 13.81
CA LYS A 39 2.09 3.42 13.22
C LYS A 39 2.01 3.40 11.68
N GLY A 40 1.81 2.22 11.09
CA GLY A 40 1.83 1.99 9.64
C GLY A 40 0.50 1.45 9.10
N ALA A 41 0.23 1.68 7.82
CA ALA A 41 -0.92 1.09 7.13
C ALA A 41 -0.73 -0.41 6.78
N ALA A 42 0.46 -0.95 7.01
CA ALA A 42 0.79 -2.34 6.73
C ALA A 42 0.29 -3.25 7.86
N ARG A 43 -0.47 -4.29 7.50
CA ARG A 43 -0.99 -5.33 8.41
C ARG A 43 -0.09 -6.56 8.46
N SER A 44 0.98 -6.59 7.67
CA SER A 44 1.96 -7.68 7.64
C SER A 44 3.30 -7.20 7.09
N THR A 45 4.37 -7.93 7.42
CA THR A 45 5.73 -7.64 6.93
C THR A 45 5.80 -7.68 5.41
N LYS A 46 5.12 -8.64 4.76
CA LYS A 46 5.03 -8.71 3.29
C LYS A 46 4.40 -7.44 2.70
N GLN A 47 3.39 -6.89 3.36
CA GLN A 47 2.76 -5.64 2.93
C GLN A 47 3.67 -4.44 3.18
N ALA A 48 4.38 -4.40 4.33
CA ALA A 48 5.35 -3.36 4.62
C ALA A 48 6.45 -3.29 3.55
N ILE A 49 7.00 -4.44 3.16
CA ILE A 49 7.97 -4.55 2.06
C ILE A 49 7.36 -4.02 0.75
N ALA A 50 6.14 -4.44 0.40
CA ALA A 50 5.50 -4.02 -0.83
C ALA A 50 5.25 -2.51 -0.88
N ILE A 51 4.85 -1.90 0.25
CA ILE A 51 4.67 -0.46 0.37
C ILE A 51 6.02 0.25 0.26
N GLY A 52 7.04 -0.19 1.00
CA GLY A 52 8.39 0.40 0.98
C GLY A 52 8.99 0.39 -0.43
N LEU A 53 8.91 -0.74 -1.15
CA LEU A 53 9.36 -0.82 -2.55
C LEU A 53 8.55 0.10 -3.49
N SER A 54 7.27 0.30 -3.22
CA SER A 54 6.43 1.22 -4.01
C SER A 54 6.81 2.68 -3.76
N GLU A 55 7.13 3.04 -2.51
CA GLU A 55 7.62 4.38 -2.14
C GLU A 55 9.02 4.64 -2.69
N ALA A 56 9.92 3.66 -2.66
CA ALA A 56 11.24 3.75 -3.27
C ALA A 56 11.16 4.08 -4.77
N ARG A 57 10.26 3.43 -5.51
CA ARG A 57 10.02 3.76 -6.94
C ARG A 57 9.52 5.18 -7.13
N ARG A 58 8.60 5.64 -6.28
CA ARG A 58 8.12 7.04 -6.31
C ARG A 58 9.22 8.05 -6.00
N ALA A 59 10.17 7.68 -5.16
CA ALA A 59 11.35 8.48 -4.86
C ALA A 59 12.46 8.40 -5.93
N GLY A 60 12.23 7.70 -7.05
CA GLY A 60 13.18 7.62 -8.16
C GLY A 60 14.26 6.55 -8.01
N VAL A 61 14.15 5.65 -7.03
CA VAL A 61 15.03 4.48 -6.93
C VAL A 61 14.68 3.48 -8.04
N LYS A 62 15.69 2.99 -8.77
CA LYS A 62 15.56 2.06 -9.90
C LYS A 62 15.25 0.62 -9.44
N VAL A 63 14.13 0.45 -8.73
CA VAL A 63 13.66 -0.86 -8.25
C VAL A 63 12.85 -1.54 -9.34
N PRO A 64 13.17 -2.80 -9.73
CA PRO A 64 12.41 -3.52 -10.74
C PRO A 64 10.93 -3.62 -10.36
N ALA A 65 10.05 -3.53 -11.36
CA ALA A 65 8.62 -3.70 -11.14
C ALA A 65 8.32 -5.13 -10.67
N LYS A 66 7.28 -5.27 -9.83
CA LYS A 66 6.80 -6.60 -9.48
C LYS A 66 6.31 -7.29 -10.77
N LYS A 67 6.58 -8.59 -10.94
CA LYS A 67 5.88 -9.41 -11.94
C LYS A 67 4.37 -9.13 -11.83
N ALA A 68 3.74 -8.86 -12.96
CA ALA A 68 2.31 -8.63 -13.01
C ALA A 68 1.58 -9.80 -12.33
N GLY A 69 0.69 -9.48 -11.39
CA GLY A 69 -0.22 -10.49 -10.84
C GLY A 69 -1.26 -10.88 -11.90
N SER A 70 -1.97 -11.97 -11.67
CA SER A 70 -3.06 -12.41 -12.55
C SER A 70 -4.03 -11.26 -12.83
N THR A 71 -4.38 -11.07 -14.10
CA THR A 71 -5.36 -10.07 -14.55
C THR A 71 -6.70 -10.26 -13.86
N ALA A 72 -7.07 -11.51 -13.54
CA ALA A 72 -8.30 -11.85 -12.82
C ALA A 72 -8.40 -11.20 -11.43
N THR A 73 -7.28 -10.91 -10.76
CA THR A 73 -7.26 -10.28 -9.43
C THR A 73 -7.17 -8.75 -9.50
N LYS A 74 -6.98 -8.19 -10.70
CA LYS A 74 -6.69 -6.76 -10.91
C LYS A 74 -7.98 -5.95 -10.96
N ARG A 75 -8.47 -5.49 -9.81
CA ARG A 75 -9.65 -4.59 -9.75
C ARG A 75 -9.32 -3.18 -10.26
N THR A 76 -10.10 -2.72 -11.22
CA THR A 76 -10.05 -1.38 -11.80
C THR A 76 -10.79 -0.36 -10.91
N ALA A 77 -10.67 0.93 -11.24
CA ALA A 77 -11.45 1.98 -10.59
C ALA A 77 -12.96 1.81 -10.82
N ALA A 78 -13.35 1.34 -12.01
CA ALA A 78 -14.74 1.02 -12.34
C ALA A 78 -15.26 -0.11 -11.45
N ASP A 79 -14.51 -1.20 -11.29
CA ASP A 79 -14.88 -2.33 -10.43
C ASP A 79 -15.06 -1.92 -8.96
N ARG A 80 -14.20 -1.01 -8.49
CA ARG A 80 -14.31 -0.47 -7.12
C ARG A 80 -15.56 0.38 -6.97
N SER A 81 -15.86 1.23 -7.96
CA SER A 81 -17.04 2.10 -7.95
C SER A 81 -18.34 1.28 -8.01
N ALA A 82 -18.39 0.25 -8.87
CA ALA A 82 -19.52 -0.67 -8.96
C ALA A 82 -19.74 -1.42 -7.63
N ALA A 83 -18.67 -1.92 -7.02
CA ALA A 83 -18.75 -2.59 -5.72
C ALA A 83 -19.22 -1.65 -4.60
N ALA A 84 -18.77 -0.39 -4.59
CA ALA A 84 -19.22 0.62 -3.63
C ALA A 84 -20.73 0.90 -3.78
N LYS A 85 -21.22 1.08 -5.02
CA LYS A 85 -22.66 1.25 -5.29
C LYS A 85 -23.47 0.04 -4.83
N LYS A 86 -22.99 -1.17 -5.11
CA LYS A 86 -23.65 -2.42 -4.66
C LYS A 86 -23.72 -2.47 -3.13
N ALA A 87 -22.63 -2.20 -2.44
CA ALA A 87 -22.58 -2.18 -0.97
C ALA A 87 -23.54 -1.14 -0.37
N ALA A 88 -23.66 0.04 -0.98
CA ALA A 88 -24.61 1.07 -0.56
C ALA A 88 -26.06 0.60 -0.69
N ARG A 89 -26.42 -0.05 -1.81
CA ARG A 89 -27.76 -0.62 -2.01
C ARG A 89 -28.08 -1.70 -0.98
N THR A 90 -27.15 -2.62 -0.71
CA THR A 90 -27.35 -3.67 0.29
C THR A 90 -27.54 -3.09 1.69
N ARG A 91 -26.76 -2.07 2.07
CA ARG A 91 -26.94 -1.37 3.36
C ARG A 91 -28.32 -0.70 3.47
N ALA A 92 -28.78 -0.05 2.42
CA ALA A 92 -30.09 0.58 2.40
C ALA A 92 -31.24 -0.45 2.54
N ALA A 93 -31.12 -1.60 1.86
CA ALA A 93 -32.08 -2.69 1.97
C ALA A 93 -32.14 -3.27 3.40
N ASN A 94 -30.97 -3.52 4.01
CA ASN A 94 -30.91 -4.03 5.38
C ASN A 94 -31.50 -3.05 6.40
N LYS A 95 -31.29 -1.74 6.20
CA LYS A 95 -31.89 -0.70 7.06
C LYS A 95 -33.41 -0.70 6.97
N LYS A 96 -33.99 -0.88 5.77
CA LYS A 96 -35.44 -1.02 5.60
C LYS A 96 -35.98 -2.28 6.26
N ALA A 97 -35.31 -3.41 6.10
CA ALA A 97 -35.73 -4.67 6.72
C ALA A 97 -35.71 -4.59 8.26
N HIS A 98 -34.70 -3.95 8.84
CA HIS A 98 -34.59 -3.77 10.29
C HIS A 98 -35.63 -2.78 10.85
N ALA A 99 -36.05 -1.79 10.06
CA ALA A 99 -37.15 -0.89 10.43
C ALA A 99 -38.51 -1.58 10.35
N ALA A 100 -38.69 -2.50 9.40
CA ALA A 100 -39.92 -3.30 9.27
C ALA A 100 -40.06 -4.39 10.35
N SER A 101 -38.96 -4.81 11.00
CA SER A 101 -38.98 -5.83 12.06
C SER A 101 -39.26 -5.28 13.47
N HIS A 102 -39.46 -3.96 13.62
CA HIS A 102 -39.76 -3.29 14.89
C HIS A 102 -41.20 -2.78 14.96
N HIS A 103 -42.10 -3.37 14.17
CA HIS A 103 -43.52 -3.04 14.10
C HIS A 103 -44.37 -4.30 14.32
#